data_AF-A0A440UTI5-F1
#
_entry.id   AF-A0A440UTI5-F1
#
_cell.length_a   1.000
_cell.length_b   1.000
_cell.length_c   1.000
_cell.angle_alpha   90.00
_cell.angle_beta   90.00
_cell.angle_gamma   90.00
#
_symmetry.space_group_name_H-M   'P 1'
#
loop_
_entity.id
_entity.type
_entity.pdbx_description
1 polymer ?
#
loop_
_entity_poly.entity_id
_entity_poly.type
_entity_poly.pdbx_seq_one_letter_code
_entity_poly.pdbx_strand_id
1 'polypeptide(L)'
;RHAGVDGFRFDLAPVLGRVDGTFDPEAPLLEAIAGDPVLADRVLIAEPWDIGATGYQLGNFRPPYLEWNDRYRDDVRRFWRGDAGAIGALATRLAGSS
;
A
#
# COMPACT_ATOMS: atom_id res chain seq x y z
N ARG A 1 -2.03 -1.42 23.34
CA ARG A 1 -2.98 -0.65 24.19
C ARG A 1 -2.31 0.40 25.07
N HIS A 2 -1.06 0.20 25.52
CA HIS A 2 -0.39 1.14 26.45
C HIS A 2 -0.12 2.55 25.88
N ALA A 3 0.11 2.68 24.58
CA ALA A 3 0.47 3.96 23.95
C ALA A 3 -0.72 4.70 23.29
N GLY A 4 -1.93 4.12 23.31
CA GLY A 4 -3.10 4.76 22.67
C GLY A 4 -2.98 4.97 21.16
N VAL A 5 -2.26 4.10 20.45
CA VAL A 5 -2.08 4.19 18.98
C VAL A 5 -3.28 3.57 18.25
N ASP A 6 -3.84 4.31 17.29
CA ASP A 6 -5.03 3.92 16.52
C ASP A 6 -4.72 3.21 15.20
N GLY A 7 -3.46 3.20 14.75
CA GLY A 7 -3.09 2.59 13.49
C GLY A 7 -1.60 2.65 13.20
N PHE A 8 -1.21 1.97 12.13
CA PHE A 8 0.17 1.84 11.69
C PHE A 8 0.29 2.12 10.20
N ARG A 9 1.33 2.87 9.82
CA ARG A 9 1.82 2.93 8.44
C ARG A 9 3.10 2.13 8.38
N PHE A 10 3.08 1.03 7.63
CA PHE A 10 4.22 0.14 7.45
C PHE A 10 5.13 0.67 6.35
N ASP A 11 6.37 0.96 6.72
CA ASP A 11 7.45 1.31 5.79
C ASP A 11 7.91 0.09 5.02
N LEU A 12 8.15 0.25 3.71
CA LEU A 12 8.56 -0.83 2.82
C LEU A 12 7.79 -2.14 3.07
N ALA A 13 6.46 -2.04 3.10
CA ALA A 13 5.57 -3.09 3.60
C ALA A 13 5.73 -4.47 2.94
N PRO A 14 6.13 -4.62 1.66
CA PRO A 14 6.33 -5.94 1.06
C PRO A 14 7.33 -6.82 1.78
N VAL A 15 8.27 -6.24 2.56
CA VAL A 15 9.21 -7.01 3.39
C VAL A 15 8.47 -7.92 4.38
N LEU A 16 7.29 -7.52 4.86
CA LEU A 16 6.46 -8.31 5.79
C LEU A 16 5.83 -9.53 5.10
N GLY A 17 5.66 -9.49 3.79
CA GLY A 17 5.06 -10.54 2.98
C GLY A 17 6.07 -11.45 2.29
N ARG A 18 7.38 -11.34 2.58
CA ARG A 18 8.39 -12.14 1.87
C ARG A 18 8.42 -13.58 2.35
N VAL A 19 8.09 -14.50 1.45
CA VAL A 19 8.22 -15.96 1.62
C VAL A 19 9.13 -16.45 0.49
N ASP A 20 10.22 -17.14 0.85
CA ASP A 20 11.22 -17.65 -0.11
C ASP A 20 11.71 -16.61 -1.13
N GLY A 21 11.82 -15.35 -0.70
CA GLY A 21 12.31 -14.25 -1.50
C GLY A 21 11.29 -13.59 -2.42
N THR A 22 10.03 -14.03 -2.44
CA THR A 22 8.93 -13.42 -3.22
C THR A 22 7.88 -12.84 -2.30
N PHE A 23 7.19 -11.77 -2.71
CA PHE A 23 6.04 -11.27 -1.97
C PHE A 23 4.85 -12.21 -2.13
N ASP A 24 4.29 -12.64 -1.01
CA ASP A 24 3.04 -13.39 -0.93
C ASP A 24 2.01 -12.56 -0.15
N PRO A 25 0.86 -12.19 -0.76
CA PRO A 25 -0.20 -11.47 -0.07
C PRO A 25 -0.87 -12.29 1.05
N GLU A 26 -0.69 -13.61 1.07
CA GLU A 26 -1.16 -14.55 2.09
C GLU A 26 -0.01 -15.02 3.00
N ALA A 27 1.10 -14.27 3.03
CA ALA A 27 2.22 -14.59 3.91
C ALA A 27 1.79 -14.70 5.39
N PRO A 28 2.34 -15.65 6.16
CA PRO A 28 1.90 -15.91 7.53
C PRO A 28 1.93 -14.70 8.47
N LEU A 29 2.88 -13.77 8.30
CA LEU A 29 2.94 -12.56 9.10
C LEU A 29 1.82 -11.57 8.76
N LEU A 30 1.48 -11.42 7.47
CA LEU A 30 0.38 -10.55 7.05
C LEU A 30 -0.95 -11.10 7.54
N GLU A 31 -1.17 -12.42 7.43
CA GLU A 31 -2.35 -13.09 7.97
C GLU A 31 -2.45 -12.95 9.49
N ALA A 32 -1.34 -13.14 10.21
CA ALA A 32 -1.31 -12.98 11.66
C ALA A 32 -1.67 -11.55 12.08
N ILE A 33 -1.16 -10.52 11.39
CA ILE A 33 -1.52 -9.12 11.67
C ILE A 33 -3.00 -8.86 11.39
N ALA A 34 -3.53 -9.34 10.26
CA ALA A 34 -4.92 -9.13 9.85
C ALA A 34 -5.91 -9.87 10.77
N GLY A 35 -5.52 -11.04 11.29
CA GLY A 35 -6.32 -11.86 12.19
C GLY A 35 -6.18 -11.54 13.68
N ASP A 36 -5.26 -10.65 14.07
CA ASP A 36 -5.00 -10.36 15.49
C ASP A 36 -6.17 -9.57 16.12
N PRO A 37 -6.84 -10.09 17.17
CA PRO A 37 -7.97 -9.41 17.82
C PRO A 37 -7.63 -8.04 18.44
N VAL A 38 -6.35 -7.79 18.76
CA VAL A 38 -5.87 -6.51 19.31
C VAL A 38 -5.68 -5.46 18.22
N LEU A 39 -5.48 -5.89 16.97
CA LEU A 39 -5.28 -5.05 15.78
C LEU A 39 -6.54 -4.92 14.91
N ALA A 40 -7.58 -5.73 15.15
CA ALA A 40 -8.79 -5.79 14.33
C ALA A 40 -9.51 -4.46 14.10
N ASP A 41 -9.37 -3.49 15.02
CA ASP A 41 -9.96 -2.15 14.97
C ASP A 41 -8.94 -1.05 14.60
N ARG A 42 -7.70 -1.41 14.21
CA ARG A 42 -6.63 -0.45 13.90
C ARG A 42 -6.52 -0.21 12.41
N VAL A 43 -6.20 1.03 12.05
CA VAL A 43 -5.95 1.42 10.66
C VAL A 43 -4.59 0.87 10.24
N LEU A 44 -4.55 0.06 9.18
CA LEU A 44 -3.32 -0.50 8.63
C LEU A 44 -3.07 0.11 7.24
N ILE A 45 -1.96 0.82 7.07
CA ILE A 45 -1.56 1.45 5.79
C ILE A 45 -0.21 0.87 5.36
N ALA A 46 -0.13 0.33 4.16
CA ALA A 46 1.11 -0.14 3.55
C ALA A 46 1.74 0.96 2.67
N GLU A 47 3.06 1.08 2.73
CA GLU A 47 3.86 1.52 1.58
C GLU A 47 4.10 0.31 0.68
N PRO A 48 3.36 0.15 -0.44
CA PRO A 48 3.27 -1.12 -1.16
C PRO A 48 4.43 -1.30 -2.14
N TRP A 49 5.64 -0.95 -1.74
CA TRP A 49 6.86 -1.23 -2.48
C TRP A 49 8.06 -1.44 -1.57
N ASP A 50 9.00 -2.28 -2.01
CA ASP A 50 10.35 -2.35 -1.47
C ASP A 50 11.40 -2.32 -2.60
N ILE A 51 12.70 -2.33 -2.24
CA ILE A 51 13.81 -2.27 -3.21
C ILE A 51 14.20 -3.64 -3.81
N GLY A 52 13.57 -4.72 -3.36
CA GLY A 52 13.90 -6.07 -3.79
C GLY A 52 13.28 -6.46 -5.13
N ALA A 53 13.70 -7.60 -5.67
CA ALA A 53 13.04 -8.18 -6.84
C ALA A 53 11.56 -8.42 -6.52
N THR A 54 10.69 -8.11 -7.48
CA THR A 54 9.22 -8.10 -7.31
C THR A 54 8.74 -7.19 -6.18
N GLY A 55 9.50 -6.14 -5.85
CA GLY A 55 9.18 -5.26 -4.72
C GLY A 55 7.95 -4.38 -4.90
N TYR A 56 7.56 -4.04 -6.13
CA TYR A 56 6.40 -3.17 -6.37
C TYR A 56 5.08 -3.95 -6.30
N GLN A 57 4.25 -3.64 -5.30
CA GLN A 57 3.06 -4.40 -4.91
C GLN A 57 1.81 -3.52 -4.73
N LEU A 58 1.76 -2.36 -5.37
CA LEU A 58 0.57 -1.51 -5.37
C LEU A 58 -0.64 -2.30 -5.93
N GLY A 59 -1.69 -2.40 -5.13
CA GLY A 59 -2.94 -3.09 -5.39
C GLY A 59 -2.96 -4.55 -4.92
N ASN A 60 -1.86 -5.06 -4.35
CA ASN A 60 -1.71 -6.48 -4.05
C ASN A 60 -1.81 -6.80 -2.54
N PHE A 61 -1.89 -5.82 -1.64
CA PHE A 61 -2.20 -6.11 -0.24
C PHE A 61 -3.68 -6.48 -0.08
N ARG A 62 -3.95 -7.53 0.70
CA ARG A 62 -5.33 -7.93 1.02
C ARG A 62 -5.93 -6.99 2.06
N PRO A 63 -7.29 -6.91 2.13
CA PRO A 63 -7.94 -6.32 3.29
C PRO A 63 -7.40 -6.92 4.60
N PRO A 64 -7.23 -6.12 5.66
CA PRO A 64 -7.74 -4.75 5.84
C PRO A 64 -6.74 -3.64 5.47
N TYR A 65 -5.63 -3.96 4.78
CA TYR A 65 -4.63 -2.96 4.45
C TYR A 65 -5.15 -1.91 3.46
N LEU A 66 -4.93 -0.65 3.78
CA LEU A 66 -4.96 0.48 2.85
C LEU A 66 -3.56 0.67 2.27
N GLU A 67 -3.44 1.36 1.15
CA GLU A 67 -2.15 1.51 0.47
C GLU A 67 -1.85 2.97 0.11
N TRP A 68 -0.58 3.35 0.23
CA TRP A 68 -0.07 4.57 -0.38
C TRP A 68 -0.05 4.44 -1.91
N ASN A 69 -0.75 5.34 -2.58
CA ASN A 69 -0.86 5.35 -4.04
C ASN A 69 0.19 6.28 -4.67
N ASP A 70 1.34 5.73 -5.06
CA ASP A 70 2.39 6.49 -5.75
C ASP A 70 1.96 6.94 -7.15
N ARG A 71 1.15 6.14 -7.85
CA ARG A 71 0.58 6.53 -9.15
C ARG A 71 -0.27 7.78 -9.04
N TYR A 72 -1.07 7.92 -8.00
CA TYR A 72 -1.81 9.16 -7.71
C TYR A 72 -0.84 10.33 -7.54
N ARG A 73 0.15 10.18 -6.65
CA ARG A 73 1.16 11.22 -6.40
C ARG A 73 1.82 11.67 -7.71
N ASP A 74 2.26 10.72 -8.54
CA ASP A 74 3.08 11.01 -9.71
C ASP A 74 2.23 11.58 -10.85
N ASP A 75 1.05 11.04 -11.14
CA ASP A 75 0.22 11.52 -12.24
C ASP A 75 -0.39 12.89 -11.94
N VAL A 76 -0.81 13.15 -10.69
CA VAL A 76 -1.29 14.48 -10.29
C VAL A 76 -0.17 15.51 -10.42
N ARG A 77 1.05 15.17 -10.00
CA ARG A 77 2.22 16.05 -10.16
C ARG A 77 2.56 16.31 -11.62
N ARG A 78 2.52 15.28 -12.48
CA ARG A 78 2.75 15.40 -13.92
C ARG A 78 1.75 16.33 -14.58
N PHE A 79 0.46 16.19 -14.23
CA PHE A 79 -0.58 17.08 -14.74
C PHE A 79 -0.29 18.55 -14.39
N TRP A 80 -0.01 18.85 -13.12
CA TRP A 80 0.27 20.23 -12.69
C TRP A 80 1.61 20.77 -13.18
N ARG A 81 2.58 19.91 -13.46
CA ARG A 81 3.85 20.30 -14.10
C ARG A 81 3.66 20.69 -15.57
N GLY A 82 2.56 20.29 -16.21
CA GLY A 82 2.25 20.57 -17.61
C GLY A 82 2.65 19.48 -18.59
N ASP A 83 2.86 18.24 -18.11
CA ASP A 83 3.19 17.11 -18.96
C ASP A 83 2.05 16.80 -19.96
N ALA A 84 2.40 16.55 -21.22
CA ALA A 84 1.43 16.19 -22.25
C ALA A 84 0.78 14.81 -21.96
N GLY A 85 -0.50 14.66 -22.32
CA GLY A 85 -1.22 13.39 -22.17
C GLY A 85 -1.67 13.03 -20.75
N ALA A 86 -1.55 13.94 -19.78
CA ALA A 86 -1.85 13.65 -18.37
C ALA A 86 -3.36 13.61 -18.00
N ILE A 87 -4.26 14.15 -18.85
CA ILE A 87 -5.70 14.28 -18.53
C ILE A 87 -6.35 12.91 -18.24
N GLY A 88 -6.07 11.90 -19.07
CA GLY A 88 -6.64 10.57 -18.87
C GLY A 88 -6.20 9.93 -17.56
N ALA A 89 -4.90 9.99 -17.27
CA ALA A 89 -4.35 9.50 -16.01
C ALA A 89 -4.95 10.25 -14.81
N LEU A 90 -5.04 11.59 -14.88
CA LEU A 90 -5.67 12.41 -13.83
C LEU A 90 -7.12 11.99 -13.57
N ALA A 91 -7.92 11.79 -14.62
CA ALA A 91 -9.31 11.38 -14.48
C ALA A 91 -9.44 10.05 -13.71
N THR A 92 -8.61 9.05 -14.05
CA THR A 92 -8.54 7.78 -13.30
C THR A 92 -8.13 8.01 -11.84
N ARG A 93 -7.13 8.88 -11.58
CA ARG A 93 -6.67 9.18 -10.22
C ARG A 93 -7.75 9.86 -9.38
N LEU A 94 -8.52 10.79 -9.94
CA LEU A 94 -9.63 11.47 -9.25
C LEU A 94 -10.81 10.55 -8.96
N ALA A 95 -11.02 9.51 -9.77
CA ALA A 95 -12.05 8.49 -9.57
C ALA A 95 -11.66 7.42 -8.52
N GLY A 96 -10.60 7.63 -7.74
CA GLY A 96 -10.15 6.67 -6.73
C GLY A 96 -9.20 5.59 -7.26
N SER A 97 -8.71 5.72 -8.49
CA SER A 97 -7.79 4.76 -9.13
C SER A 97 -8.34 3.35 -9.33
N SER A 98 -9.67 3.21 -9.46
CA SER A 98 -10.38 1.97 -9.81
C SER A 98 -10.31 1.65 -11.30
#